data_AF-A0A8S9QDI0-F1
#
_entry.id   AF-A0A8S9QDI0-F1
#
_cell.length_a   1.000
_cell.length_b   1.000
_cell.length_c   1.000
_cell.angle_alpha   90.00
_cell.angle_beta   90.00
_cell.angle_gamma   90.00
#
_symmetry.space_group_name_H-M   'P 1'
#
loop_
_entity.id
_entity.type
_entity.pdbx_description
1 polymer ?
#
loop_
_entity_poly.entity_id
_entity_poly.type
_entity_poly.pdbx_seq_one_letter_code
_entity_poly.pdbx_strand_id
1 'polypeptide(L)'
;MVRSIVSNAITGVQGVSSGRTSTGNFISRGHDKIVEEIENRISEFTFLPVENGEGLRVIHYEVGQKFDPHFDGLGRIATFLMYLYAKPKPVYKGVLK
;
A
#
# COMPACT_ATOMS: atom_id res chain seq x y z
N MET A 1 -11.29 8.85 -0.66
CA MET A 1 -10.27 8.07 -1.41
C MET A 1 -10.58 8.16 -2.89
N VAL A 2 -9.56 8.12 -3.73
CA VAL A 2 -9.70 8.18 -5.20
C VAL A 2 -9.30 6.86 -5.84
N ARG A 3 -9.73 6.63 -7.08
CA ARG A 3 -9.31 5.45 -7.86
C ARG A 3 -7.79 5.41 -7.97
N SER A 4 -7.18 4.27 -7.61
CA SER A 4 -5.74 4.10 -7.80
C SER A 4 -5.38 4.12 -9.28
N ILE A 5 -4.32 4.87 -9.60
CA ILE A 5 -3.69 4.91 -10.93
C ILE A 5 -2.35 4.18 -10.90
N VAL A 6 -1.95 3.69 -12.08
CA VAL A 6 -0.63 3.09 -12.34
C VAL A 6 0.08 3.88 -13.42
N SER A 7 1.41 3.92 -13.35
CA SER A 7 2.24 4.46 -14.42
C SER A 7 2.55 3.36 -15.43
N ASN A 8 2.38 3.66 -16.72
CA ASN A 8 2.84 2.77 -17.78
C ASN A 8 4.37 2.71 -17.79
N ALA A 9 4.94 1.50 -17.80
CA ALA A 9 6.38 1.29 -17.70
C ALA A 9 7.17 1.78 -18.93
N ILE A 10 6.52 1.89 -20.10
CA ILE A 10 7.15 2.32 -21.35
C ILE A 10 6.95 3.83 -21.56
N THR A 11 5.71 4.31 -21.39
CA THR A 11 5.37 5.69 -21.74
C THR A 11 5.43 6.66 -20.56
N GLY A 12 5.50 6.15 -19.32
CA GLY A 12 5.42 6.96 -18.10
C GLY A 12 4.03 7.56 -17.83
N VAL A 13 3.08 7.44 -18.75
CA VAL A 13 1.73 8.00 -18.63
C VAL A 13 0.98 7.28 -17.51
N GLN A 14 0.34 8.07 -16.64
CA GLN A 14 -0.47 7.57 -15.55
C GLN A 14 -1.92 7.35 -15.99
N GLY A 15 -2.54 6.27 -15.51
CA GLY A 15 -3.93 5.98 -15.84
C GLY A 15 -4.56 4.89 -14.98
N VAL A 16 -5.86 4.70 -15.18
CA VAL A 16 -6.61 3.59 -14.57
C VAL A 16 -6.20 2.28 -15.24
N SER A 17 -6.11 1.22 -14.45
CA SER A 17 -5.78 -0.12 -14.94
C SER A 17 -6.80 -1.15 -14.47
N SER A 18 -7.01 -2.20 -15.28
CA SER A 18 -7.74 -3.41 -14.89
C SER A 18 -6.93 -4.30 -13.94
N GLY A 19 -5.60 -4.18 -13.96
CA GLY A 19 -4.68 -4.92 -13.09
C GLY A 19 -4.52 -4.29 -11.71
N ARG A 20 -4.90 -3.03 -11.51
CA ARG A 20 -4.95 -2.38 -10.19
C ARG A 20 -6.31 -1.75 -9.97
N THR A 21 -7.10 -2.35 -9.08
CA THR A 21 -8.50 -1.99 -8.92
C THR A 21 -8.89 -1.46 -7.55
N SER A 22 -7.92 -1.07 -6.73
CA SER A 22 -8.17 -0.41 -5.44
C SER A 22 -8.55 1.06 -5.55
N THR A 23 -8.99 1.62 -4.43
CA THR A 23 -8.95 3.05 -4.16
C THR A 23 -7.85 3.36 -3.15
N GLY A 24 -7.43 4.61 -3.05
CA GLY A 24 -6.43 4.98 -2.06
C GLY A 24 -6.29 6.49 -1.89
N ASN A 25 -5.34 6.85 -1.03
CA ASN A 25 -4.88 8.22 -0.86
C ASN A 25 -3.41 8.24 -0.48
N PHE A 26 -2.78 9.39 -0.68
CA PHE A 26 -1.43 9.67 -0.22
C PHE A 26 -1.50 10.49 1.07
N ILE A 27 -0.62 10.19 2.01
CA ILE A 27 -0.37 10.97 3.21
C ILE A 27 1.05 11.48 3.08
N SER A 28 1.23 12.81 3.15
CA SER A 28 2.54 13.42 3.05
C SER A 28 3.45 12.93 4.19
N ARG A 29 4.75 12.88 3.93
CA ARG A 29 5.76 12.60 4.96
C ARG A 29 5.65 13.64 6.08
N GLY A 30 5.79 13.21 7.34
CA GLY A 30 5.65 14.09 8.50
C GLY A 30 4.31 14.81 8.61
N HIS A 31 3.22 14.21 8.10
CA HIS A 31 1.90 14.85 8.12
C HIS A 31 1.40 15.20 9.53
N ASP A 32 1.64 14.31 10.49
CA ASP A 32 1.32 14.50 11.90
C ASP A 32 2.23 13.62 12.77
N LYS A 33 2.12 13.78 14.10
CA LYS A 33 2.96 13.05 15.07
C LYS A 33 2.85 11.53 14.96
N ILE A 34 1.69 11.01 14.58
CA ILE A 34 1.48 9.55 14.45
C ILE A 34 2.20 9.05 13.20
N VAL A 35 2.06 9.77 12.08
CA VAL A 35 2.78 9.45 10.83
C VAL A 35 4.29 9.54 11.03
N GLU A 36 4.79 10.58 11.68
CA GLU A 36 6.20 10.73 12.01
C GLU A 36 6.73 9.56 12.85
N GLU A 37 5.97 9.12 13.86
CA GLU A 37 6.36 7.98 14.70
C GLU A 37 6.42 6.67 13.87
N ILE A 38 5.46 6.45 12.98
CA ILE A 38 5.46 5.29 12.08
C ILE A 38 6.69 5.32 11.15
N GLU A 39 6.98 6.48 10.54
CA GLU A 39 8.12 6.65 9.64
C GLU A 39 9.46 6.45 10.36
N ASN A 40 9.60 6.97 11.58
CA ASN A 40 10.78 6.74 12.42
C ASN A 40 10.97 5.25 12.75
N ARG A 41 9.89 4.53 13.09
CA ARG A 41 9.97 3.09 13.36
C ARG A 41 10.35 2.28 12.12
N ILE A 42 9.89 2.67 10.93
CA ILE A 42 10.30 2.05 9.66
C ILE A 42 11.78 2.32 9.41
N SER A 43 12.26 3.55 9.64
CA SER A 43 13.67 3.92 9.51
C SER A 43 14.56 3.10 10.45
N GLU A 44 14.19 2.99 11.73
CA GLU A 44 14.91 2.18 12.72
C GLU A 44 14.98 0.70 12.32
N PHE A 45 13.89 0.14 11.79
CA PHE A 45 13.84 -1.27 11.39
C PHE A 45 14.64 -1.55 10.11
N THR A 46 14.60 -0.63 9.15
CA THR A 46 15.23 -0.80 7.83
C THR A 46 16.65 -0.30 7.76
N PHE A 47 17.09 0.49 8.75
CA PHE A 47 18.32 1.27 8.74
C PHE A 47 18.43 2.23 7.56
N LEU A 48 17.29 2.67 7.02
CA LEU A 48 17.20 3.66 5.95
C LEU A 48 16.69 4.99 6.50
N PRO A 49 17.35 6.13 6.21
CA PRO A 49 16.90 7.44 6.67
C PRO A 49 15.45 7.75 6.26
N VAL A 50 14.69 8.41 7.13
CA VAL A 50 13.29 8.80 6.89
C VAL A 50 13.15 9.66 5.62
N GLU A 51 14.15 10.48 5.32
CA GLU A 51 14.19 11.37 4.17
C GLU A 51 14.19 10.63 2.83
N ASN A 52 14.66 9.37 2.82
CA ASN A 52 14.64 8.50 1.64
C ASN A 52 13.25 7.87 1.42
N GLY A 53 12.37 7.92 2.41
CA GLY A 53 11.01 7.40 2.33
C GLY A 53 10.10 8.28 1.47
N GLU A 54 9.29 7.63 0.64
CA GLU A 54 8.08 8.23 0.10
C GLU A 54 7.05 8.41 1.22
N GLY A 55 6.15 9.39 1.09
CA GLY A 55 4.99 9.49 1.98
C GLY A 55 4.10 8.25 1.93
N LEU A 56 3.33 8.02 2.99
CA LEU A 56 2.54 6.80 3.15
C LEU A 56 1.39 6.73 2.14
N ARG A 57 1.19 5.55 1.55
CA ARG A 57 0.07 5.28 0.66
C ARG A 57 -0.94 4.36 1.32
N VAL A 58 -2.10 4.91 1.66
CA VAL A 58 -3.24 4.12 2.17
C VAL A 58 -4.02 3.57 1.00
N ILE A 59 -4.23 2.26 0.98
CA ILE A 59 -4.90 1.54 -0.11
C ILE A 59 -6.05 0.74 0.47
N HIS A 60 -7.23 0.90 -0.11
CA HIS A 60 -8.44 0.18 0.27
C HIS A 60 -8.93 -0.71 -0.88
N TYR A 61 -9.17 -1.98 -0.55
CA TYR A 61 -9.69 -2.99 -1.46
C TYR A 61 -11.09 -3.42 -1.01
N GLU A 62 -12.07 -3.17 -1.87
CA GLU A 62 -13.40 -3.78 -1.75
C GLU A 62 -13.39 -5.26 -2.15
N VAL A 63 -14.47 -5.97 -1.85
CA VAL A 63 -14.64 -7.36 -2.29
C VAL A 63 -14.51 -7.44 -3.82
N GLY A 64 -13.61 -8.32 -4.29
CA GLY A 64 -13.33 -8.52 -5.72
C GLY A 64 -12.31 -7.53 -6.32
N GLN A 65 -11.86 -6.52 -5.58
CA GLN A 65 -10.75 -5.67 -6.02
C GLN A 65 -9.40 -6.37 -5.82
N LYS A 66 -8.43 -6.00 -6.65
CA LYS A 66 -7.14 -6.68 -6.74
C LYS A 66 -6.01 -5.75 -7.16
N PHE A 67 -4.79 -6.23 -6.96
CA PHE A 67 -3.63 -5.75 -7.67
C PHE A 67 -2.86 -6.97 -8.17
N ASP A 68 -2.75 -7.11 -9.50
CA ASP A 68 -2.00 -8.17 -10.13
C ASP A 68 -0.50 -8.10 -9.74
N PRO A 69 0.23 -9.23 -9.75
CA PRO A 69 1.65 -9.26 -9.41
C PRO A 69 2.46 -8.24 -10.23
N HIS A 70 3.32 -7.51 -9.54
CA HIS A 70 4.14 -6.44 -10.14
C HIS A 70 5.40 -6.20 -9.31
N PHE A 71 6.35 -5.48 -9.89
CA PHE A 71 7.48 -4.89 -9.16
C PHE A 71 7.13 -3.45 -8.75
N ASP A 72 7.54 -3.04 -7.56
CA ASP A 72 7.35 -1.65 -7.12
C ASP A 72 8.21 -0.66 -7.94
N GLY A 73 9.32 -1.13 -8.54
CA GLY A 73 10.05 -0.40 -9.59
C GLY A 73 10.65 0.96 -9.17
N LEU A 74 11.12 1.73 -10.15
CA LEU A 74 11.59 3.12 -10.04
C LEU A 74 12.71 3.38 -9.01
N GLY A 75 13.67 2.46 -8.88
CA GLY A 75 14.83 2.66 -7.99
C GLY A 75 14.52 2.49 -6.50
N ARG A 76 13.30 2.03 -6.15
CA ARG A 76 12.97 1.61 -4.79
C ARG A 76 13.81 0.39 -4.41
N ILE A 77 14.47 0.48 -3.26
CA ILE A 77 15.30 -0.61 -2.72
C ILE A 77 14.54 -1.48 -1.71
N ALA A 78 13.44 -0.97 -1.15
CA ALA A 78 12.60 -1.68 -0.18
C ALA A 78 11.16 -1.15 -0.21
N THR A 79 10.22 -2.00 0.22
CA THR A 79 8.81 -1.66 0.44
C THR A 79 8.36 -2.20 1.78
N PHE A 80 7.67 -1.38 2.58
CA PHE A 80 7.08 -1.78 3.85
C PHE A 80 5.55 -1.84 3.73
N LEU A 81 4.98 -3.05 3.74
CA LEU A 81 3.54 -3.26 3.60
C LEU A 81 2.90 -3.51 4.98
N MET A 82 1.98 -2.62 5.37
CA MET A 82 1.25 -2.74 6.63
C MET A 82 -0.22 -3.06 6.39
N TYR A 83 -0.72 -4.10 7.04
CA TYR A 83 -2.16 -4.43 7.04
C TYR A 83 -2.86 -3.64 8.15
N LEU A 84 -3.64 -2.63 7.76
CA LEU A 84 -4.38 -1.77 8.71
C LEU A 84 -5.66 -2.43 9.25
N TYR A 85 -6.21 -3.36 8.48
CA TYR A 85 -7.37 -4.14 8.85
C TYR A 85 -7.30 -5.50 8.13
N ALA A 86 -7.55 -6.57 8.86
CA ALA A 86 -7.74 -7.90 8.30
C ALA A 86 -9.14 -8.38 8.64
N LYS A 87 -9.92 -8.81 7.64
CA LYS A 87 -11.21 -9.46 7.93
C LYS A 87 -10.94 -10.72 8.76
N PRO A 88 -11.62 -10.91 9.89
CA PRO A 88 -11.51 -12.16 10.64
C PRO A 88 -11.88 -13.33 9.71
N LYS A 89 -11.11 -14.42 9.78
CA LYS A 89 -11.38 -15.63 8.99
C LYS A 89 -12.82 -16.08 9.26
N PRO A 90 -13.62 -16.42 8.24
CA PRO A 90 -14.92 -17.01 8.48
C PRO A 90 -14.72 -18.29 9.31
N VAL A 91 -15.31 -18.31 10.50
CA VAL A 91 -15.38 -19.52 11.31
C VAL A 91 -16.41 -20.42 10.64
N TYR A 92 -15.94 -21.34 9.80
CA TYR A 92 -16.79 -22.43 9.32
C TYR A 92 -17.13 -23.30 10.53
N LYS A 93 -18.30 -23.08 11.13
CA LYS A 93 -18.89 -24.04 12.06
C LYS A 93 -19.17 -25.29 11.23
N GLY A 94 -18.33 -26.31 11.40
CA GLY A 94 -18.54 -27.62 10.80
C GLY A 94 -19.96 -28.07 11.12
N VAL A 95 -20.75 -28.29 10.08
CA VAL A 95 -21.97 -29.10 10.21
C VAL A 95 -21.44 -30.51 10.40
N LEU A 96 -21.37 -30.96 11.65
CA LEU A 96 -21.27 -32.38 11.97
C LEU A 96 -22.51 -33.02 11.33
N LYS A 97 -22.30 -33.76 10.25
CA LYS A 97 -23.25 -34.76 9.78
C LYS A 97 -23.08 -36.02 10.62
#